data_AF-A0AA96N3B1-F1
#
_entry.id   AF-A0AA96N3B1-F1
#
_cell.length_a   1.000
_cell.length_b   1.000
_cell.length_c   1.000
_cell.angle_alpha   90.00
_cell.angle_beta   90.00
_cell.angle_gamma   90.00
#
_symmetry.space_group_name_H-M   'P 1'
#
loop_
_entity.id
_entity.type
_entity.pdbx_description
1 polymer ?
#
loop_
_entity_poly.entity_id
_entity_poly.type
_entity_poly.pdbx_seq_one_letter_code
_entity_poly.pdbx_strand_id
1 'polypeptide(L)'
;MHEQNKELEVLRFLFNRDVKKKEIGTDNLSFQKEDRIQETAYYLKSLKEQNYIEIVHDAFSKGGSFHPVYNNNVTKIWWGNIHLTDLGEKYVLENELVSECGE
;
A
#
# COMPACT_ATOMS: atom_id res chain seq x y z
N MET A 1 10.35 -14.19 4.61
CA MET A 1 9.23 -14.51 3.68
C MET A 1 7.91 -13.82 4.04
N HIS A 2 7.78 -13.06 5.14
CA HIS A 2 6.51 -12.39 5.50
C HIS A 2 6.36 -10.96 4.94
N GLU A 3 7.46 -10.24 4.69
CA GLU A 3 7.41 -8.81 4.30
C GLU A 3 7.00 -8.57 2.84
N GLN A 4 7.48 -9.39 1.90
CA GLN A 4 7.13 -9.25 0.47
C GLN A 4 5.63 -9.42 0.20
N ASN A 5 4.96 -10.28 0.98
CA ASN A 5 3.51 -10.48 0.87
C ASN A 5 2.73 -9.20 1.24
N LYS A 6 3.24 -8.41 2.20
CA LYS A 6 2.56 -7.19 2.67
C LYS A 6 2.71 -6.03 1.69
N GLU A 7 3.91 -5.87 1.10
CA GLU A 7 4.15 -4.88 0.05
C GLU A 7 3.24 -5.15 -1.17
N LEU A 8 3.14 -6.42 -1.58
CA LEU A 8 2.25 -6.82 -2.67
C LEU A 8 0.77 -6.63 -2.32
N GLU A 9 0.33 -6.90 -1.09
CA GLU A 9 -1.05 -6.61 -0.65
C GLU A 9 -1.38 -5.11 -0.78
N VAL A 10 -0.45 -4.23 -0.43
CA VAL A 10 -0.64 -2.77 -0.56
C VAL A 10 -0.70 -2.34 -2.02
N LEU A 11 0.18 -2.88 -2.88
CA LEU A 11 0.15 -2.59 -4.32
C LEU A 11 -1.13 -3.12 -4.97
N ARG A 12 -1.55 -4.36 -4.65
CA ARG A 12 -2.81 -4.95 -5.11
C ARG A 12 -4.00 -4.10 -4.70
N PHE A 13 -4.01 -3.56 -3.47
CA PHE A 13 -5.06 -2.65 -3.05
C PHE A 13 -5.10 -1.39 -3.91
N LEU A 14 -3.96 -0.74 -4.14
CA LEU A 14 -3.89 0.45 -4.98
C LEU A 14 -4.34 0.14 -6.41
N PHE A 15 -3.97 -1.03 -6.95
CA PHE A 15 -4.31 -1.46 -8.30
C PHE A 15 -5.80 -1.72 -8.42
N ASN A 16 -6.34 -2.52 -7.50
CA ASN A 16 -7.76 -2.81 -7.41
C ASN A 16 -8.57 -1.53 -7.21
N ARG A 17 -8.07 -0.56 -6.44
CA ARG A 17 -8.73 0.75 -6.29
C ARG A 17 -8.72 1.54 -7.58
N ASP A 18 -7.60 1.65 -8.29
CA ASP A 18 -7.53 2.42 -9.53
C ASP A 18 -8.35 1.76 -10.65
N VAL A 19 -8.34 0.42 -10.73
CA VAL A 19 -9.16 -0.38 -11.66
C VAL A 19 -10.63 -0.40 -11.29
N LYS A 20 -10.98 -0.60 -10.01
CA LYS A 20 -12.36 -0.65 -9.48
C LYS A 20 -12.88 0.68 -8.94
N LYS A 21 -12.36 1.81 -9.41
CA LYS A 21 -12.84 3.18 -9.14
C LYS A 21 -14.35 3.42 -9.41
N LYS A 22 -15.13 2.38 -9.76
CA LYS A 22 -16.56 2.45 -10.01
C LYS A 22 -17.49 2.08 -8.84
N GLU A 23 -17.15 1.19 -7.89
CA GLU A 23 -18.24 0.69 -7.01
C GLU A 23 -17.96 0.35 -5.53
N ILE A 24 -16.74 0.39 -5.00
CA ILE A 24 -16.53 -0.09 -3.62
C ILE A 24 -15.95 1.00 -2.73
N GLY A 25 -16.78 1.46 -1.78
CA GLY A 25 -16.36 2.30 -0.66
C GLY A 25 -15.17 1.69 0.05
N THR A 26 -14.21 2.54 0.39
CA THR A 26 -12.91 2.28 1.04
C THR A 26 -12.99 1.62 2.44
N ASP A 27 -14.06 0.88 2.74
CA ASP A 27 -14.39 0.36 4.08
C ASP A 27 -13.82 -1.04 4.35
N ASN A 28 -13.40 -1.78 3.33
CA ASN A 28 -12.91 -3.15 3.48
C ASN A 28 -11.40 -3.27 3.31
N LEU A 29 -10.63 -2.67 4.22
CA LEU A 29 -9.30 -3.20 4.50
C LEU A 29 -8.94 -3.12 5.98
N SER A 30 -8.41 -4.23 6.45
CA SER A 30 -8.06 -4.55 7.83
C SER A 30 -6.89 -3.71 8.39
N PHE A 31 -6.60 -2.53 7.83
CA PHE A 31 -5.53 -1.63 8.27
C PHE A 31 -5.96 -0.67 9.38
N GLN A 32 -7.17 -0.81 9.94
CA GLN A 32 -7.71 0.15 10.92
C GLN A 32 -7.04 0.11 12.31
N LYS A 33 -6.11 -0.82 12.57
CA LYS A 33 -5.34 -0.83 13.83
C LYS A 33 -4.13 0.09 13.70
N GLU A 34 -3.83 0.88 14.74
CA GLU A 34 -2.68 1.81 14.77
C GLU A 34 -1.36 1.16 14.34
N ASP A 35 -1.02 -0.02 14.90
CA ASP A 35 0.17 -0.78 14.50
C ASP A 35 0.20 -1.11 13.00
N ARG A 36 -0.96 -1.40 12.41
CA ARG A 36 -1.08 -1.71 10.98
C ARG A 36 -0.97 -0.48 10.10
N ILE A 37 -1.42 0.69 10.55
CA ILE A 37 -1.24 1.95 9.80
C ILE A 37 0.25 2.29 9.75
N GLN A 38 0.95 2.15 10.87
CA GLN A 38 2.38 2.44 10.96
C GLN A 38 3.22 1.45 10.15
N GLU A 39 2.86 0.16 10.19
CA GLU A 39 3.44 -0.87 9.32
C GLU A 39 3.18 -0.57 7.83
N THR A 40 1.95 -0.22 7.47
CA THR A 40 1.57 0.08 6.08
C THR A 40 2.32 1.30 5.56
N ALA A 41 2.48 2.34 6.38
CA ALA A 41 3.25 3.52 6.03
C ALA A 41 4.73 3.21 5.78
N TYR A 42 5.29 2.26 6.55
CA TYR A 42 6.65 1.77 6.32
C TYR A 42 6.78 1.09 4.96
N TYR A 43 5.84 0.19 4.60
CA TYR A 43 5.85 -0.45 3.28
C TYR A 43 5.62 0.54 2.13
N LEU A 44 4.71 1.49 2.28
CA LEU A 44 4.50 2.54 1.27
C LEU A 44 5.77 3.35 1.03
N LYS A 45 6.55 3.62 2.07
CA LYS A 45 7.84 4.29 1.91
C LYS A 45 8.82 3.43 1.09
N SER A 46 8.96 2.14 1.41
CA SER A 46 9.78 1.18 0.64
C SER A 46 9.36 1.14 -0.83
N LEU A 47 8.06 1.01 -1.10
CA LEU A 47 7.50 0.97 -2.46
C LEU A 47 7.74 2.26 -3.24
N LYS A 48 7.70 3.42 -2.57
CA LYS A 48 8.04 4.71 -3.18
C LYS A 48 9.52 4.78 -3.54
N GLU A 49 10.41 4.34 -2.66
CA GLU A 49 11.86 4.30 -2.93
C GLU A 49 12.19 3.38 -4.10
N GLN A 50 11.43 2.30 -4.28
CA GLN A 50 11.52 1.38 -5.41
C GLN A 50 10.77 1.85 -6.68
N ASN A 51 10.18 3.05 -6.67
CA ASN A 51 9.44 3.63 -7.79
C ASN A 51 8.17 2.85 -8.21
N TYR A 52 7.60 2.01 -7.33
CA TYR A 52 6.34 1.30 -7.60
C TYR A 52 5.11 2.17 -7.33
N ILE A 53 5.22 3.14 -6.43
CA ILE A 53 4.15 4.09 -6.13
C ILE A 53 4.66 5.52 -6.18
N GLU A 54 3.75 6.42 -6.51
CA GLU A 54 3.95 7.86 -6.44
C GLU A 54 3.05 8.46 -5.37
N ILE A 55 3.62 9.40 -4.61
CA ILE A 55 2.91 10.15 -3.57
C ILE A 55 2.90 11.60 -4.01
N VAL A 56 1.74 12.05 -4.52
CA VAL A 56 1.57 13.36 -5.19
C VAL A 56 1.36 14.49 -4.16
N HIS A 57 0.82 14.16 -2.98
CA HIS A 57 0.57 15.11 -1.88
C HIS A 57 0.88 14.49 -0.51
N ASP A 58 0.60 15.20 0.58
CA ASP A 58 0.65 14.64 1.94
C ASP A 58 -0.29 13.42 2.07
N ALA A 59 0.29 12.24 1.87
CA ALA A 59 -0.40 10.97 2.00
C ALA A 59 -0.41 10.44 3.44
N PHE A 60 0.40 11.02 4.33
CA PHE A 60 0.56 10.54 5.70
C PHE A 60 0.26 11.63 6.72
N SER A 61 -0.70 11.36 7.60
CA SER A 61 -0.91 12.17 8.80
C SER A 61 -0.11 11.57 9.95
N LYS A 62 0.74 12.38 10.58
CA LYS A 62 1.52 11.99 11.76
C LYS A 62 0.77 12.40 13.04
N GLY A 63 0.81 11.58 14.08
CA GLY A 63 0.19 11.87 15.38
C GLY A 63 0.37 10.74 16.39
N GLY A 64 -0.08 10.94 17.62
CA GLY A 64 -0.12 9.88 18.63
C GLY A 64 1.24 9.30 19.04
N SER A 65 1.23 8.03 19.43
CA SER A 65 2.40 7.31 19.94
C SER A 65 3.33 6.88 18.81
N PHE A 66 4.63 7.09 19.03
CA PHE A 66 5.67 6.67 18.10
C PHE A 66 5.88 5.15 18.18
N HIS A 67 5.90 4.47 17.02
CA HIS A 67 6.15 3.04 16.97
C HIS A 67 7.64 2.75 16.83
N PRO A 68 8.28 2.08 17.81
CA PRO A 68 9.72 1.85 17.79
C PRO A 68 10.16 0.88 16.68
N VAL A 69 9.31 -0.07 16.28
CA VAL A 69 9.66 -1.08 15.25
C VAL A 69 9.70 -0.50 13.83
N TYR A 70 8.69 0.29 13.45
CA TYR A 70 8.58 0.87 12.10
C TYR A 70 9.13 2.30 12.00
N ASN A 71 9.69 2.80 13.10
CA ASN A 71 10.33 4.11 13.25
C ASN A 71 9.45 5.26 12.70
N ASN A 72 8.15 5.21 12.94
CA ASN A 72 7.19 6.21 12.48
C ASN A 72 6.01 6.38 13.44
N ASN A 73 5.29 7.50 13.29
CA ASN A 73 4.10 7.86 14.07
C ASN A 73 2.92 8.17 13.14
N VAL A 74 2.78 7.43 12.05
CA VAL A 74 1.68 7.65 11.11
C VAL A 74 0.38 7.14 11.73
N THR A 75 -0.63 8.00 11.77
CA THR A 75 -1.96 7.69 12.32
C THR A 75 -3.03 7.59 11.25
N LYS A 76 -2.78 8.14 10.06
CA LYS A 76 -3.71 8.08 8.94
C LYS A 76 -2.96 8.07 7.61
N ILE A 77 -3.47 7.27 6.69
CA ILE A 77 -3.00 7.21 5.30
C ILE A 77 -4.12 7.73 4.40
N TRP A 78 -3.82 8.77 3.64
CA TRP A 78 -4.71 9.32 2.62
C TRP A 78 -4.43 8.61 1.30
N TRP A 79 -5.12 7.48 1.13
CA TRP A 79 -4.97 6.65 -0.06
C TRP A 79 -5.17 7.45 -1.35
N GLY A 80 -6.12 8.40 -1.38
CA GLY A 80 -6.37 9.25 -2.56
C GLY A 80 -5.17 10.06 -3.05
N ASN A 81 -4.14 10.25 -2.23
CA ASN A 81 -2.89 10.96 -2.59
C ASN A 81 -1.76 10.01 -3.01
N ILE A 82 -2.03 8.70 -3.03
CA ILE A 82 -1.11 7.63 -3.40
C ILE A 82 -1.59 7.00 -4.71
N HIS A 83 -0.70 6.95 -5.69
CA HIS A 83 -0.94 6.42 -7.01
C HIS A 83 0.07 5.32 -7.32
N LEU A 84 -0.34 4.32 -8.09
CA LEU A 84 0.60 3.37 -8.67
C LEU A 84 1.32 4.04 -9.84
N THR A 85 2.61 3.72 -9.98
CA THR A 85 3.35 4.01 -11.21
C THR A 85 3.15 2.87 -12.20
N ASP A 86 3.56 3.08 -13.45
CA ASP A 86 3.58 2.05 -14.49
C ASP A 86 4.39 0.81 -14.05
N LEU A 87 5.47 1.02 -13.27
CA LEU A 87 6.27 -0.06 -12.69
C LEU A 87 5.52 -0.83 -11.61
N GLY A 88 4.82 -0.14 -10.71
CA GLY A 88 4.03 -0.80 -9.67
C GLY A 88 2.88 -1.60 -10.24
N GLU A 89 2.22 -1.07 -11.27
CA GLU A 89 1.16 -1.79 -11.98
C GLU A 89 1.71 -3.05 -12.64
N LYS A 90 2.81 -2.95 -13.40
CA LYS A 90 3.47 -4.11 -14.00
C LYS A 90 3.88 -5.15 -12.96
N TYR A 91 4.47 -4.72 -11.85
CA TYR A 91 4.87 -5.62 -10.79
C TYR A 91 3.68 -6.39 -10.20
N VAL A 92 2.54 -5.73 -9.99
CA VAL A 92 1.31 -6.40 -9.54
C VAL A 92 0.83 -7.39 -10.58
N LEU A 93 0.75 -6.98 -11.85
CA LEU A 93 0.30 -7.83 -12.95
C LEU A 93 1.19 -9.06 -13.13
N GLU A 94 2.51 -8.91 -13.11
CA GLU A 94 3.46 -10.03 -13.20
C GLU A 94 3.29 -11.01 -12.02
N ASN A 95 3.08 -10.49 -10.80
CA ASN A 95 2.85 -11.33 -9.62
C ASN A 95 1.44 -11.93 -9.55
N GLU A 96 0.42 -11.31 -10.16
CA GLU A 96 -0.92 -11.90 -10.32
C GLU A 96 -0.94 -12.96 -11.43
N LEU A 97 -0.29 -12.71 -12.57
CA LEU A 97 -0.19 -13.66 -13.69
C LEU A 97 0.58 -14.94 -13.32
N VAL A 98 1.58 -14.84 -12.45
CA VAL A 98 2.27 -16.03 -11.90
C VAL A 98 1.34 -16.89 -11.03
N SER A 99 0.21 -16.35 -10.55
CA SER A 99 -0.79 -17.14 -9.82
C SER A 99 -1.74 -17.94 -10.74
N GLU A 100 -1.79 -17.63 -12.04
CA GLU A 100 -2.64 -18.34 -13.02
C GLU A 100 -1.83 -19.23 -14.00
N CYS A 101 -0.50 -19.16 -14.01
CA CYS A 101 0.34 -19.98 -14.88
C CYS A 101 0.89 -21.21 -14.13
N GLY A 102 -0.01 -22.07 -13.63
CA GLY A 102 0.35 -23.23 -12.82
C GLY A 102 -0.75 -24.27 -12.66
N GLU A 103 -1.42 -24.65 -13.75
CA GLU A 103 -2.21 -25.90 -13.86
C GLU A 103 -1.87 -26.65 -15.15
#